data_AF-A0A7C5S9G5-F1
#
_entry.id   AF-A0A7C5S9G5-F1
#
_cell.length_a   1.000
_cell.length_b   1.000
_cell.length_c   1.000
_cell.angle_alpha   90.00
_cell.angle_beta   90.00
_cell.angle_gamma   90.00
#
_symmetry.space_group_name_H-M   'P 1'
#
loop_
_entity.id
_entity.type
_entity.pdbx_description
1 polymer ?
#
loop_
_entity_poly.entity_id
_entity_poly.type
_entity_poly.pdbx_seq_one_letter_code
_entity_poly.pdbx_strand_id
1 'polypeptide(L)'
;MTHYSRGDVILVPFPFSDQSTTKKRPAVIISSDKYNSLSSDVIIMAITSRIDNLSFVGETTIRDWQDAGLLKPSAIKAAISTIEQKLILKKVIMWLTSSARIPHRQLINKPS
;
A
#
# COMPACT_ATOMS: atom_id res chain seq x y z
N MET A 1 2.35 20.21 -2.74
CA MET A 1 1.37 19.14 -3.03
C MET A 1 2.08 17.81 -2.91
N THR A 2 1.54 16.88 -2.13
CA THR A 2 2.10 15.54 -1.98
C THR A 2 1.68 14.70 -3.20
N HIS A 3 2.64 14.14 -3.92
CA HIS A 3 2.33 13.27 -5.06
C HIS A 3 2.03 11.84 -4.59
N TYR A 4 0.88 11.30 -5.01
CA TYR A 4 0.42 9.96 -4.72
C TYR A 4 0.52 9.08 -5.97
N SER A 5 1.27 7.99 -5.86
CA SER A 5 1.55 7.08 -6.97
C SER A 5 0.99 5.69 -6.70
N ARG A 6 0.74 4.93 -7.76
CA ARG A 6 0.36 3.52 -7.66
C ARG A 6 1.41 2.76 -6.86
N GLY A 7 0.96 1.92 -5.93
CA GLY A 7 1.81 1.12 -5.06
C GLY A 7 2.31 1.86 -3.81
N ASP A 8 2.00 3.16 -3.65
CA ASP A 8 2.25 3.85 -2.38
C ASP A 8 1.46 3.22 -1.25
N VAL A 9 2.11 3.06 -0.10
CA VAL A 9 1.45 2.67 1.15
C VAL A 9 1.13 3.91 1.94
N ILE A 10 -0.14 4.07 2.29
CA ILE A 10 -0.69 5.25 2.97
C ILE A 10 -1.49 4.84 4.21
N LEU A 11 -1.57 5.72 5.20
CA LEU A 11 -2.42 5.58 6.37
C LEU A 11 -3.67 6.44 6.20
N VAL A 12 -4.85 5.83 6.29
CA VAL A 12 -6.13 6.48 5.98
C VAL A 12 -7.22 6.07 6.99
N PRO A 13 -8.29 6.87 7.17
CA PRO A 13 -9.52 6.40 7.80
C PRO A 13 -10.27 5.48 6.83
N PHE A 14 -9.90 4.20 6.78
CA PHE A 14 -10.45 3.24 5.83
C PHE A 14 -11.91 2.89 6.21
N PRO A 15 -12.88 3.03 5.31
CA PRO A 15 -14.28 2.72 5.59
C PRO A 15 -14.52 1.21 5.67
N PHE A 16 -15.43 0.80 6.53
CA PHE A 16 -15.96 -0.55 6.46
C PHE A 16 -16.84 -0.72 5.21
N SER A 17 -16.98 -1.96 4.74
CA SER A 17 -17.79 -2.30 3.56
C SER A 17 -19.28 -2.02 3.77
N ASP A 18 -19.75 -2.06 5.02
CA ASP A 18 -21.11 -1.66 5.40
C ASP A 18 -21.27 -0.15 5.59
N GLN A 19 -20.19 0.62 5.39
CA GLN A 19 -20.13 2.09 5.51
C GLN A 19 -20.50 2.64 6.89
N SER A 20 -20.59 1.78 7.91
CA SER A 20 -21.04 2.15 9.26
C SER A 20 -20.00 2.99 10.02
N THR A 21 -18.73 2.77 9.74
CA THR A 21 -17.63 3.41 10.45
C THR A 21 -16.33 3.40 9.64
N THR A 22 -15.30 4.06 10.16
CA THR A 22 -13.95 4.03 9.60
C THR A 22 -12.96 3.53 10.65
N LYS A 23 -11.86 2.93 10.21
CA LYS A 23 -10.71 2.62 11.07
C LYS A 23 -9.43 3.11 10.42
N LYS A 24 -8.54 3.69 11.23
CA LYS A 24 -7.19 4.05 10.78
C LYS A 24 -6.45 2.77 10.40
N ARG A 25 -6.13 2.62 9.11
CA ARG A 25 -5.45 1.43 8.58
C ARG A 25 -4.49 1.80 7.46
N PRO A 26 -3.38 1.06 7.32
CA PRO A 26 -2.58 1.13 6.11
C PRO A 26 -3.42 0.64 4.91
N ALA A 27 -3.19 1.25 3.76
CA ALA A 27 -3.78 0.91 2.48
C ALA A 27 -2.76 1.13 1.36
N VAL A 28 -2.91 0.42 0.26
CA VAL A 28 -2.10 0.59 -0.96
C VAL A 28 -2.92 1.31 -2.02
N ILE A 29 -2.31 2.27 -2.73
CA ILE A 29 -2.92 2.94 -3.87
C ILE A 29 -2.86 2.02 -5.10
N ILE A 30 -4.01 1.73 -5.71
CA ILE A 30 -4.10 0.83 -6.89
C ILE A 30 -4.45 1.57 -8.19
N SER A 31 -4.92 2.81 -8.06
CA SER A 31 -5.18 3.71 -9.18
C SER A 31 -3.88 4.15 -9.87
N SER A 32 -3.97 4.51 -11.16
CA SER A 32 -2.80 4.91 -11.96
C SER A 32 -2.32 6.31 -11.58
N ASP A 33 -1.02 6.57 -11.77
CA ASP A 33 -0.44 7.90 -11.50
C ASP A 33 -1.16 9.00 -12.31
N LYS A 34 -1.57 8.70 -13.55
CA LYS A 34 -2.38 9.60 -14.37
C LYS A 34 -3.71 9.95 -13.68
N TYR A 35 -4.43 8.95 -13.17
CA TYR A 35 -5.67 9.17 -12.42
C TYR A 35 -5.40 10.03 -11.17
N ASN A 36 -4.40 9.66 -10.37
CA ASN A 36 -4.07 10.35 -9.12
C ASN A 36 -3.65 11.82 -9.35
N SER A 37 -3.05 12.12 -10.50
CA SER A 37 -2.65 13.49 -10.86
C SER A 37 -3.80 14.37 -11.35
N LEU A 38 -4.87 13.77 -11.86
CA LEU A 38 -6.02 14.49 -12.44
C LEU A 38 -7.22 14.54 -11.50
N SER A 39 -7.32 13.58 -10.58
CA SER A 39 -8.42 13.44 -9.62
C SER A 39 -8.02 13.97 -8.25
N SER A 40 -8.98 14.51 -7.50
CA SER A 40 -8.82 14.77 -6.06
C SER A 40 -8.90 13.49 -5.22
N ASP A 41 -9.25 12.36 -5.85
CA ASP A 41 -9.42 11.06 -5.22
C ASP A 41 -8.30 10.08 -5.57
N VAL A 42 -8.18 9.03 -4.77
CA VAL A 42 -7.39 7.84 -5.07
C VAL A 42 -8.21 6.57 -4.80
N ILE A 43 -8.00 5.56 -5.63
CA ILE A 43 -8.53 4.20 -5.43
C ILE A 43 -7.51 3.36 -4.67
N ILE A 44 -7.94 2.74 -3.58
CA ILE A 44 -7.08 2.07 -2.60
C ILE A 44 -7.58 0.68 -2.23
N MET A 45 -6.68 -0.19 -1.78
CA MET A 45 -6.99 -1.48 -1.15
C MET A 45 -6.46 -1.54 0.29
N ALA A 46 -7.24 -2.12 1.21
CA ALA A 46 -6.83 -2.21 2.61
C ALA A 46 -5.64 -3.16 2.82
N ILE A 47 -4.76 -2.81 3.76
CA ILE A 47 -3.71 -3.70 4.27
C ILE A 47 -4.12 -4.21 5.66
N THR A 48 -3.92 -5.50 5.91
CA THR A 48 -4.23 -6.18 7.17
C THR A 48 -3.02 -6.96 7.69
N SER A 49 -2.87 -7.05 9.01
CA SER A 49 -1.88 -7.94 9.63
C SER A 49 -2.42 -9.33 9.97
N ARG A 50 -3.71 -9.58 9.68
CA ARG A 50 -4.33 -10.90 9.85
C ARG A 50 -4.11 -11.68 8.56
N ILE A 51 -2.99 -12.38 8.49
CA ILE A 51 -2.51 -13.09 7.29
C ILE A 51 -2.88 -14.59 7.28
N ASP A 52 -3.40 -15.07 8.40
CA ASP A 52 -3.82 -16.44 8.68
C ASP A 52 -5.09 -16.86 7.93
N ASN A 53 -5.87 -15.92 7.42
CA ASN A 53 -7.16 -16.15 6.77
C ASN A 53 -7.24 -15.55 5.35
N LEU A 54 -6.15 -15.66 4.59
CA LEU A 54 -6.12 -15.21 3.19
C LEU A 54 -6.74 -16.28 2.30
N SER A 55 -8.07 -16.31 2.25
CA SER A 55 -8.83 -17.34 1.53
C SER A 55 -9.51 -16.81 0.28
N PHE A 56 -9.39 -15.51 -0.01
CA PHE A 56 -10.08 -14.86 -1.13
C PHE A 56 -9.16 -14.56 -2.32
N VAL A 57 -9.71 -14.72 -3.53
CA VAL A 57 -9.07 -14.27 -4.77
C VAL A 57 -8.83 -12.76 -4.69
N GLY A 58 -7.62 -12.33 -5.07
CA GLY A 58 -7.21 -10.92 -4.99
C GLY A 58 -6.60 -10.49 -3.66
N GLU A 59 -6.46 -11.41 -2.70
CA GLU A 59 -5.64 -11.21 -1.50
C GLU A 59 -4.21 -11.70 -1.72
N THR A 60 -3.23 -11.02 -1.15
CA THR A 60 -1.82 -11.43 -1.28
C THR A 60 -0.97 -10.94 -0.11
N THR A 61 -0.01 -11.76 0.31
CA THR A 61 0.95 -11.39 1.35
C THR A 61 1.93 -10.34 0.84
N ILE A 62 2.28 -9.39 1.70
CA ILE A 62 3.32 -8.40 1.45
C ILE A 62 4.62 -9.01 1.95
N ARG A 63 5.47 -9.47 1.03
CA ARG A 63 6.75 -10.12 1.34
C ARG A 63 7.70 -9.16 2.06
N ASP A 64 7.91 -7.99 1.46
CA ASP A 64 8.84 -6.97 1.95
C ASP A 64 8.10 -5.95 2.85
N TRP A 65 7.36 -6.45 3.84
CA TRP A 65 6.50 -5.61 4.68
C TRP A 65 7.30 -4.60 5.52
N GLN A 66 8.52 -4.94 5.93
CA GLN A 66 9.43 -4.01 6.61
C GLN A 66 9.79 -2.85 5.69
N ASP A 67 10.15 -3.15 4.44
CA ASP A 67 10.50 -2.15 3.44
C ASP A 67 9.30 -1.27 3.08
N ALA A 68 8.07 -1.80 3.21
CA ALA A 68 6.83 -1.04 3.09
C ALA A 68 6.50 -0.16 4.32
N GLY A 69 7.35 -0.17 5.35
CA GLY A 69 7.16 0.58 6.60
C GLY A 69 6.04 0.05 7.49
N LEU A 70 5.64 -1.21 7.29
CA LEU A 70 4.64 -1.88 8.12
C LEU A 70 5.31 -2.43 9.38
N LEU A 71 4.58 -2.43 10.50
CA LEU A 71 5.13 -2.84 11.80
C LEU A 71 5.21 -4.36 12.00
N LYS A 72 4.54 -5.13 11.13
CA LYS A 72 4.40 -6.59 11.23
C LYS A 72 4.04 -7.20 9.88
N PRO A 73 4.22 -8.52 9.71
CA PRO A 73 3.75 -9.24 8.52
C PRO A 73 2.31 -8.86 8.17
N SER A 74 2.09 -8.57 6.90
CA SER A 74 0.83 -7.98 6.43
C SER A 74 0.47 -8.50 5.04
N ALA A 75 -0.79 -8.29 4.66
CA ALA A 75 -1.34 -8.69 3.38
C ALA A 75 -2.29 -7.61 2.83
N ILE A 76 -2.40 -7.54 1.51
CA ILE A 76 -3.42 -6.76 0.81
C ILE A 76 -4.72 -7.57 0.86
N LYS A 77 -5.80 -6.93 1.31
CA LYS A 77 -7.13 -7.50 1.40
C LYS A 77 -7.95 -7.12 0.17
N ALA A 78 -8.87 -7.98 -0.27
CA ALA A 78 -9.84 -7.72 -1.34
C ALA A 78 -10.95 -6.72 -0.89
N ALA A 79 -10.56 -5.61 -0.26
CA ALA A 79 -11.43 -4.53 0.17
C ALA A 79 -10.95 -3.25 -0.51
N ILE A 80 -11.74 -2.77 -1.49
CA ILE A 80 -11.45 -1.60 -2.32
C ILE A 80 -12.27 -0.42 -1.83
N SER A 81 -11.70 0.77 -1.85
CA SER A 81 -12.41 2.02 -1.60
C SER A 81 -11.81 3.16 -2.42
N THR A 82 -12.59 4.23 -2.60
CA THR A 82 -12.15 5.49 -3.18
C THR A 82 -12.22 6.55 -2.10
N ILE A 83 -11.15 7.33 -1.91
CA ILE A 83 -11.11 8.40 -0.90
C ILE A 83 -10.51 9.67 -1.48
N GLU A 84 -10.92 10.82 -0.93
CA GLU A 84 -10.25 12.08 -1.23
C GLU A 84 -8.81 12.09 -0.69
N GLN A 85 -7.88 12.60 -1.49
CA GLN A 85 -6.45 12.70 -1.14
C GLN A 85 -6.21 13.49 0.15
N LYS A 86 -7.09 14.44 0.49
CA LYS A 86 -7.01 15.24 1.72
C LYS A 86 -7.23 14.42 3.00
N LEU A 87 -7.86 13.24 2.89
CA LEU A 87 -8.11 12.34 4.03
C LEU A 87 -6.91 11.45 4.35
N ILE A 88 -5.86 11.49 3.52
CA ILE A 88 -4.64 10.71 3.73
C ILE A 88 -3.87 11.31 4.90
N LEU A 89 -3.74 10.53 5.97
CA LEU A 89 -3.12 10.96 7.22
C LEU A 89 -1.59 10.96 7.14
N LYS A 90 -1.03 9.99 6.42
CA LYS A 90 0.41 9.83 6.25
C LYS A 90 0.71 8.98 5.02
N LYS A 91 1.70 9.37 4.22
CA LYS A 91 2.37 8.46 3.28
C LYS A 91 3.43 7.68 4.06
N VAL A 92 3.30 6.36 4.12
CA VAL A 92 4.18 5.50 4.91
C VAL A 92 5.49 5.30 4.17
N ILE A 93 5.45 4.83 2.92
CA ILE A 93 6.63 4.65 2.05
C ILE A 93 6.23 4.65 0.56
N MET A 94 7.24 4.87 -0.30
CA MET A 94 7.16 4.80 -1.76
C MET A 94 7.63 3.41 -2.25
N TRP A 95 6.79 2.73 -3.07
CA TRP A 95 7.05 1.50 -3.85
C TRP A 95 6.82 0.10 -3.23
N LEU A 96 5.59 -0.41 -3.35
CA LEU A 96 5.35 -1.85 -3.55
C LEU A 96 5.26 -2.14 -5.05
N THR A 97 6.36 -2.56 -5.69
CA THR A 97 6.29 -3.10 -7.06
C THR A 97 5.98 -4.59 -6.99
N SER A 98 5.25 -5.15 -7.97
CA SER A 98 4.93 -6.59 -8.06
C SER A 98 6.14 -7.53 -8.21
N SER A 99 7.36 -7.02 -8.16
CA SER A 99 8.59 -7.80 -8.17
C SER A 99 9.58 -7.17 -7.21
N ALA A 100 10.01 -7.95 -6.23
CA ALA A 100 11.22 -7.70 -5.46
C ALA A 100 12.35 -7.37 -6.44
N ARG A 101 12.72 -6.09 -6.58
CA ARG A 101 13.99 -5.73 -7.17
C ARG A 101 15.00 -5.76 -6.04
N ILE A 102 15.72 -6.88 -5.95
CA ILE A 102 17.03 -6.96 -5.32
C ILE A 102 17.76 -5.65 -5.65
N PRO A 103 18.28 -4.89 -4.68
CA PRO A 103 19.13 -3.77 -5.01
C PRO A 103 20.29 -4.32 -5.82
N HIS A 104 20.37 -3.92 -7.10
CA HIS A 104 21.54 -4.11 -7.94
C HIS A 104 22.65 -3.16 -7.43
N ARG A 105 23.01 -3.29 -6.15
CA ARG A 105 24.14 -2.60 -5.55
C ARG A 105 25.29 -3.59 -5.51
N GLN A 106 26.05 -3.56 -6.60
CA GLN A 106 27.51 -3.48 -6.51
C GLN A 106 28.19 -4.57 -5.66
N LEU A 107 28.38 -5.75 -6.25
CA LEU A 107 29.64 -6.47 -6.05
C LEU A 107 30.69 -5.80 -6.95
N ILE A 108 31.13 -4.59 -6.57
CA ILE A 108 32.41 -4.06 -7.03
C ILE A 108 33.36 -4.13 -5.84
N ASN A 109 34.43 -4.90 -6.03
CA ASN A 109 35.72 -4.83 -5.34
C ASN A 109 35.76 -5.16 -3.83
N LYS A 110 36.17 -6.41 -3.55
CA LYS A 110 36.94 -6.73 -2.34
C LYS A 110 38.39 -7.01 -2.78
N PRO A 111 39.39 -6.23 -2.34
CA PRO A 111 40.78 -6.50 -2.67
C PRO A 111 41.36 -7.56 -1.72
N SER A 112 42.09 -8.52 -2.28
CA SER A 112 43.26 -9.17 -1.68
C SER A 112 44.14 -9.63 -2.83
#